data_AF-A0A497G545-F1
#
_entry.id   AF-A0A497G545-F1
#
_cell.length_a   1.000
_cell.length_b   1.000
_cell.length_c   1.000
_cell.angle_alpha   90.00
_cell.angle_beta   90.00
_cell.angle_gamma   90.00
#
_symmetry.space_group_name_H-M   'P 1'
#
loop_
_entity.id
_entity.type
_entity.pdbx_description
1 polymer ?
#
loop_
_entity_poly.entity_id
_entity_poly.type
_entity_poly.pdbx_seq_one_letter_code
_entity_poly.pdbx_strand_id
1 'polypeptide(L)'
;MIYVGIDLHKNYSYIMEMDEEGKVLYEFKVENDPERLGYYALSLIPGETKIAVEATYNWYYLIELLENFHLDVMLVHPLKTRATASARIMTDRISSKILADLLRVNLLPPAYIPSRRMRDMREILRHRAFLVSMRAKLKCKVRVILDKNGIKWDYSDIFGKRSLRELRYLDLRYAYKLGLRHYIRLGRLLNELIGEVTEEIEAMAGEDEDARLLITIPGIGYYSALLIVSEIGDIRRFPSARHLCSYAGLVPSVHASGGRVRYGRLTKEGSRWLRWVLVESAIHAVRGSRRFKELYERVK
;
A
#
# COMPACT_ATOMS: atom_id res chain seq x y z
N MET A 1 -29.76 16.15 8.65
CA MET A 1 -28.57 15.57 7.99
C MET A 1 -28.85 14.13 7.60
N ILE A 2 -28.32 13.67 6.46
CA ILE A 2 -28.38 12.28 6.01
C ILE A 2 -27.02 11.61 6.25
N TYR A 3 -27.03 10.39 6.78
CA TYR A 3 -25.85 9.57 7.02
C TYR A 3 -25.89 8.33 6.14
N VAL A 4 -24.86 8.17 5.32
CA VAL A 4 -24.77 7.09 4.34
C VAL A 4 -23.65 6.14 4.74
N GLY A 5 -23.97 4.85 4.86
CA GLY A 5 -22.98 3.79 4.97
C GLY A 5 -22.87 3.05 3.64
N ILE A 6 -21.68 2.98 3.05
CA ILE A 6 -21.43 2.25 1.80
C ILE A 6 -20.51 1.07 2.09
N ASP A 7 -21.05 -0.15 1.93
CA ASP A 7 -20.26 -1.38 1.93
C ASP A 7 -19.83 -1.70 0.48
N LEU A 8 -18.57 -1.37 0.17
CA LEU A 8 -18.01 -1.40 -1.18
C LEU A 8 -17.45 -2.80 -1.54
N HIS A 9 -18.09 -3.47 -2.51
CA HIS A 9 -17.59 -4.73 -3.07
C HIS A 9 -16.96 -4.54 -4.45
N LYS A 10 -16.60 -5.64 -5.12
CA LYS A 10 -16.05 -5.58 -6.49
C LYS A 10 -17.10 -5.14 -7.52
N ASN A 11 -18.25 -5.82 -7.54
CA ASN A 11 -19.26 -5.67 -8.60
C ASN A 11 -20.44 -4.79 -8.20
N TYR A 12 -20.61 -4.55 -6.90
CA TYR A 12 -21.72 -3.78 -6.36
C TYR A 12 -21.33 -3.10 -5.06
N SER A 13 -22.14 -2.14 -4.62
CA SER A 13 -22.08 -1.57 -3.29
C SER A 13 -23.44 -1.68 -2.63
N TYR A 14 -23.44 -1.93 -1.32
CA TYR A 14 -24.66 -1.87 -0.52
C TYR A 14 -24.72 -0.52 0.18
N ILE A 15 -25.85 0.18 0.02
CA ILE A 15 -26.05 1.54 0.47
C ILE A 15 -27.16 1.56 1.52
N MET A 16 -26.89 2.23 2.62
CA MET A 16 -27.83 2.50 3.70
C MET A 16 -27.84 3.99 3.97
N GLU A 17 -29.02 4.60 3.93
CA GLU A 17 -29.23 6.01 4.25
C GLU A 17 -30.10 6.14 5.50
N MET A 18 -29.69 7.00 6.41
CA MET A 18 -30.38 7.25 7.67
C MET A 18 -30.48 8.73 7.99
N ASP A 19 -31.52 9.10 8.74
CA ASP A 19 -31.60 10.41 9.40
C ASP A 19 -30.80 10.45 10.73
N GLU A 20 -30.88 11.57 11.45
CA GLU A 20 -30.17 11.80 12.71
C GLU A 20 -30.67 10.91 13.86
N GLU A 21 -31.90 10.43 13.78
CA GLU A 21 -32.55 9.54 14.73
C GLU A 21 -32.20 8.06 14.48
N GLY A 22 -31.60 7.75 13.31
CA GLY A 22 -31.25 6.39 12.90
C GLY A 22 -32.39 5.63 12.25
N LYS A 23 -33.43 6.34 11.79
CA LYS A 23 -34.47 5.76 10.95
C LYS A 23 -33.91 5.60 9.53
N VAL A 24 -34.08 4.40 9.00
CA VAL A 24 -33.68 4.07 7.62
C VAL A 24 -34.60 4.81 6.65
N LEU A 25 -33.99 5.61 5.77
CA LEU A 25 -34.67 6.32 4.68
C LEU A 25 -34.68 5.46 3.42
N TYR A 26 -33.50 4.97 3.04
CA TYR A 26 -33.30 4.12 1.87
C TYR A 26 -32.29 3.01 2.16
N GLU A 27 -32.53 1.87 1.52
CA GLU A 27 -31.66 0.70 1.60
C GLU A 27 -31.70 -0.03 0.26
N PHE A 28 -30.56 -0.10 -0.43
CA PHE A 28 -30.51 -0.74 -1.75
C PHE A 28 -29.09 -1.16 -2.14
N LYS A 29 -29.03 -1.95 -3.22
CA LYS A 29 -27.80 -2.38 -3.86
C LYS A 29 -27.65 -1.64 -5.18
N VAL A 30 -26.46 -1.10 -5.43
CA VAL A 30 -26.09 -0.45 -6.69
C VAL A 30 -24.96 -1.24 -7.35
N GLU A 31 -25.00 -1.41 -8.66
CA GLU A 31 -23.86 -1.98 -9.40
C GLU A 31 -22.70 -0.99 -9.41
N ASN A 32 -21.47 -1.50 -9.33
CA ASN A 32 -20.27 -0.65 -9.35
C ASN A 32 -19.87 -0.30 -10.78
N ASP A 33 -20.77 0.37 -11.50
CA ASP A 33 -20.49 0.99 -12.78
C ASP A 33 -20.53 2.52 -12.65
N PRO A 34 -19.80 3.25 -13.52
CA PRO A 34 -19.70 4.69 -13.41
C PRO A 34 -21.00 5.46 -13.52
N GLU A 35 -21.92 5.01 -14.38
CA GLU A 35 -23.17 5.72 -14.61
C GLU A 35 -24.08 5.61 -13.39
N ARG A 36 -24.31 4.40 -12.86
CA ARG A 36 -25.21 4.21 -11.72
C ARG A 36 -24.69 4.83 -10.44
N LEU A 37 -23.39 4.70 -10.16
CA LEU A 37 -22.78 5.37 -9.01
C LEU A 37 -22.80 6.90 -9.19
N GLY A 38 -22.64 7.40 -10.42
CA GLY A 38 -22.74 8.82 -10.74
C GLY A 38 -24.15 9.36 -10.53
N TYR A 39 -25.18 8.66 -11.02
CA TYR A 39 -26.58 9.00 -10.77
C TYR A 39 -26.93 8.97 -9.28
N TYR A 40 -26.39 7.98 -8.55
CA TYR A 40 -26.56 7.93 -7.11
C TYR A 40 -25.92 9.15 -6.44
N ALA A 41 -24.66 9.47 -6.75
CA ALA A 41 -23.98 10.63 -6.18
C ALA A 41 -24.69 11.95 -6.50
N LEU A 42 -25.24 12.10 -7.72
CA LEU A 42 -26.07 13.25 -8.13
C LEU A 42 -27.36 13.40 -7.31
N SER A 43 -27.89 12.31 -6.78
CA SER A 43 -29.11 12.34 -5.95
C SER A 43 -28.87 12.81 -4.53
N LEU A 44 -27.60 12.86 -4.09
CA LEU A 44 -27.22 13.31 -2.76
C LEU A 44 -26.98 14.82 -2.72
N ILE A 45 -27.25 15.43 -1.57
CA ILE A 45 -27.13 16.88 -1.38
C ILE A 45 -25.84 17.19 -0.60
N PRO A 46 -24.86 17.89 -1.21
CA PRO A 46 -23.65 18.35 -0.52
C PRO A 46 -23.97 19.23 0.70
N GLY A 47 -23.25 19.02 1.80
CA GLY A 47 -23.47 19.74 3.06
C GLY A 47 -24.65 19.22 3.90
N GLU A 48 -25.57 18.44 3.30
CA GLU A 48 -26.67 17.77 4.00
C GLU A 48 -26.47 16.24 4.10
N THR A 49 -25.41 15.71 3.49
CA THR A 49 -25.09 14.29 3.46
C THR A 49 -23.66 14.03 3.93
N LYS A 50 -23.49 13.06 4.84
CA LYS A 50 -22.19 12.51 5.25
C LYS A 50 -22.11 11.04 4.86
N ILE A 51 -20.97 10.62 4.32
CA ILE A 51 -20.79 9.28 3.74
C ILE A 51 -19.63 8.57 4.43
N ALA A 52 -19.83 7.31 4.81
CA ALA A 52 -18.81 6.41 5.32
C ALA A 52 -18.56 5.27 4.33
N VAL A 53 -17.30 5.09 3.94
CA VAL A 53 -16.86 3.99 3.05
C VAL A 53 -15.77 3.20 3.75
N GLU A 54 -15.91 1.88 3.85
CA GLU A 54 -14.82 1.04 4.39
C GLU A 54 -13.64 0.96 3.40
N ALA A 55 -12.41 1.08 3.91
CA ALA A 55 -11.23 0.99 3.06
C ALA A 55 -10.99 -0.44 2.54
N THR A 56 -11.33 -0.68 1.28
CA THR A 56 -11.07 -1.95 0.56
C THR A 56 -9.91 -1.77 -0.44
N TYR A 57 -9.81 -2.59 -1.50
CA TYR A 57 -8.74 -2.44 -2.50
C TYR A 57 -9.11 -1.50 -3.65
N ASN A 58 -10.41 -1.26 -3.89
CA ASN A 58 -10.94 -0.51 -5.03
C ASN A 58 -11.58 0.84 -4.65
N TRP A 59 -11.35 1.32 -3.42
CA TRP A 59 -11.98 2.55 -2.92
C TRP A 59 -11.60 3.81 -3.69
N TYR A 60 -10.45 3.85 -4.37
CA TYR A 60 -9.93 5.07 -5.04
C TYR A 60 -10.98 5.68 -5.97
N TYR A 61 -11.60 4.85 -6.81
CA TYR A 61 -12.61 5.26 -7.77
C TYR A 61 -13.85 5.87 -7.09
N LEU A 62 -14.41 5.17 -6.09
CA LEU A 62 -15.62 5.63 -5.41
C LEU A 62 -15.38 6.95 -4.67
N ILE A 63 -14.24 7.07 -3.97
CA ILE A 63 -13.89 8.32 -3.29
C ILE A 63 -13.72 9.46 -4.31
N GLU A 64 -13.01 9.25 -5.42
CA GLU A 64 -12.86 10.29 -6.46
C GLU A 64 -14.21 10.71 -7.05
N LEU A 65 -15.09 9.74 -7.32
CA LEU A 65 -16.44 10.02 -7.82
C LEU A 65 -17.22 10.90 -6.84
N LEU A 66 -17.27 10.52 -5.56
CA LEU A 66 -18.01 11.26 -4.55
C LEU A 66 -17.39 12.65 -4.26
N GLU A 67 -16.05 12.76 -4.26
CA GLU A 67 -15.32 14.02 -4.14
C GLU A 67 -15.65 14.97 -5.30
N ASN A 68 -15.81 14.47 -6.53
CA ASN A 68 -16.20 15.28 -7.70
C ASN A 68 -17.62 15.87 -7.58
N PHE A 69 -18.49 15.26 -6.77
CA PHE A 69 -19.81 15.80 -6.43
C PHE A 69 -19.80 16.64 -5.15
N HIS A 70 -18.62 16.97 -4.61
CA HIS A 70 -18.45 17.78 -3.39
C HIS A 70 -19.10 17.17 -2.14
N LEU A 71 -19.22 15.84 -2.07
CA LEU A 71 -19.80 15.12 -0.94
C LEU A 71 -18.79 14.96 0.20
N ASP A 72 -19.25 15.01 1.44
CA ASP A 72 -18.43 14.78 2.64
C ASP A 72 -18.25 13.27 2.87
N VAL A 73 -17.06 12.76 2.49
CA VAL A 73 -16.77 11.33 2.56
C VAL A 73 -15.66 11.02 3.56
N MET A 74 -15.97 10.12 4.49
CA MET A 74 -15.04 9.51 5.41
C MET A 74 -14.68 8.10 4.96
N LEU A 75 -13.41 7.89 4.63
CA LEU A 75 -12.85 6.55 4.51
C LEU A 75 -12.62 5.97 5.92
N VAL A 76 -12.98 4.72 6.14
CA VAL A 76 -12.98 4.09 7.46
C VAL A 76 -11.95 2.96 7.54
N HIS A 77 -11.26 2.83 8.68
CA HIS A 77 -10.26 1.79 8.91
C HIS A 77 -10.89 0.41 9.25
N PRO A 78 -10.78 -0.61 8.38
CA PRO A 78 -11.54 -1.86 8.49
C PRO A 78 -11.36 -2.64 9.80
N LEU A 79 -10.12 -2.77 10.26
CA LEU A 79 -9.82 -3.51 11.50
C LEU A 79 -10.37 -2.82 12.75
N LYS A 80 -10.35 -1.48 12.77
CA LYS A 80 -10.83 -0.69 13.91
C LYS A 80 -12.36 -0.63 13.91
N THR A 81 -13.00 -0.59 12.74
CA THR A 81 -14.46 -0.70 12.61
C THR A 81 -14.94 -2.01 13.19
N ARG A 82 -14.32 -3.14 12.81
CA ARG A 82 -14.64 -4.47 13.36
C ARG A 82 -14.43 -4.58 14.87
N ALA A 83 -13.45 -3.88 15.42
CA ALA A 83 -13.24 -3.83 16.87
C ALA A 83 -14.32 -3.00 17.60
N THR A 84 -14.93 -2.03 16.91
CA THR A 84 -15.97 -1.15 17.46
C THR A 84 -17.36 -1.78 17.37
N ALA A 85 -17.65 -2.47 16.27
CA ALA A 85 -18.92 -3.13 16.02
C ALA A 85 -18.69 -4.56 15.51
N SER A 86 -18.62 -5.51 16.44
CA SER A 86 -18.58 -6.93 16.12
C SER A 86 -19.99 -7.52 16.14
N ALA A 87 -20.50 -7.95 14.99
CA ALA A 87 -21.74 -8.70 14.90
C ALA A 87 -21.46 -10.20 14.75
N ARG A 88 -22.28 -11.06 15.36
CA ARG A 88 -22.20 -12.52 15.19
C ARG A 88 -22.46 -12.95 13.74
N ILE A 89 -23.32 -12.20 13.05
CA ILE A 89 -23.67 -12.39 11.64
C ILE A 89 -23.35 -11.07 10.95
N MET A 90 -22.48 -11.10 9.94
CA MET A 90 -22.14 -9.95 9.10
C MET A 90 -22.64 -10.22 7.68
N THR A 91 -23.50 -9.36 7.16
CA THR A 91 -23.97 -9.34 5.77
C THR A 91 -23.76 -7.94 5.22
N ASP A 92 -23.74 -7.76 3.89
CA ASP A 92 -23.48 -6.44 3.28
C ASP A 92 -24.45 -5.37 3.80
N ARG A 93 -25.72 -5.75 3.96
CA ARG A 93 -26.77 -4.97 4.62
C ARG A 93 -26.38 -4.53 6.02
N ILE A 94 -25.93 -5.47 6.86
CA ILE A 94 -25.56 -5.19 8.25
C ILE A 94 -24.31 -4.31 8.30
N SER A 95 -23.32 -4.57 7.44
CA SER A 95 -22.08 -3.77 7.34
C SER A 95 -22.39 -2.32 6.99
N SER A 96 -23.17 -2.09 5.93
CA SER A 96 -23.59 -0.77 5.48
C SER A 96 -24.44 -0.06 6.55
N LYS A 97 -25.33 -0.79 7.25
CA LYS A 97 -26.07 -0.27 8.40
C LYS A 97 -25.15 0.20 9.52
N ILE A 98 -24.21 -0.64 9.94
CA ILE A 98 -23.25 -0.34 11.01
C ILE A 98 -22.42 0.90 10.64
N LEU A 99 -22.00 1.04 9.39
CA LEU A 99 -21.27 2.21 8.93
C LEU A 99 -22.11 3.48 9.07
N ALA A 100 -23.38 3.48 8.61
CA ALA A 100 -24.27 4.63 8.74
C ALA A 100 -24.54 5.00 10.21
N ASP A 101 -24.84 4.01 11.05
CA ASP A 101 -25.10 4.22 12.48
C ASP A 101 -23.86 4.80 13.19
N LEU A 102 -22.67 4.21 12.97
CA LEU A 102 -21.43 4.68 13.60
C LEU A 102 -21.01 6.06 13.08
N LEU A 103 -21.29 6.40 11.82
CA LEU A 103 -21.03 7.72 11.25
C LEU A 103 -21.86 8.78 11.96
N ARG A 104 -23.16 8.51 12.12
CA ARG A 104 -24.13 9.39 12.78
C ARG A 104 -23.77 9.72 14.21
N VAL A 105 -23.26 8.74 14.96
CA VAL A 105 -22.82 8.94 16.36
C VAL A 105 -21.34 9.30 16.49
N ASN A 106 -20.64 9.58 15.38
CA ASN A 106 -19.23 9.98 15.35
C ASN A 106 -18.27 8.98 16.05
N LEU A 107 -18.52 7.67 15.87
CA LEU A 107 -17.71 6.58 16.43
C LEU A 107 -16.86 5.86 15.37
N LEU A 108 -16.89 6.30 14.12
CA LEU A 108 -16.08 5.69 13.06
C LEU A 108 -14.59 6.04 13.21
N PRO A 109 -13.68 5.06 13.07
CA PRO A 109 -12.25 5.31 13.03
C PRO A 109 -11.82 5.76 11.61
N PRO A 110 -11.45 7.04 11.40
CA PRO A 110 -11.09 7.53 10.08
C PRO A 110 -9.78 6.91 9.58
N ALA A 111 -9.75 6.62 8.28
CA ALA A 111 -8.56 6.29 7.52
C ALA A 111 -8.17 7.49 6.65
N TYR A 112 -6.87 7.74 6.54
CA TYR A 112 -6.38 8.86 5.74
C TYR A 112 -6.63 8.63 4.24
N ILE A 113 -7.25 9.61 3.59
CA ILE A 113 -7.42 9.69 2.13
C ILE A 113 -6.27 10.54 1.56
N PRO A 114 -5.31 9.96 0.83
CA PRO A 114 -4.29 10.73 0.13
C PRO A 114 -4.89 11.48 -1.06
N SER A 115 -4.29 12.62 -1.41
CA SER A 115 -4.66 13.35 -2.63
C SER A 115 -4.52 12.47 -3.87
N ARG A 116 -5.22 12.80 -4.95
CA ARG A 116 -5.14 12.07 -6.22
C ARG A 116 -3.68 11.93 -6.71
N ARG A 117 -2.91 13.03 -6.71
CA ARG A 117 -1.48 13.02 -7.03
C ARG A 117 -0.69 12.00 -6.18
N MET A 118 -0.96 11.94 -4.88
CA MET A 118 -0.29 10.97 -4.01
C MET A 118 -0.72 9.52 -4.27
N ARG A 119 -2.00 9.30 -4.58
CA ARG A 119 -2.52 7.98 -4.97
C ARG A 119 -1.84 7.49 -6.25
N ASP A 120 -1.76 8.34 -7.27
CA ASP A 120 -1.07 8.05 -8.54
C ASP A 120 0.42 7.72 -8.29
N MET A 121 1.09 8.53 -7.47
CA MET A 121 2.48 8.30 -7.07
C MET A 121 2.68 6.94 -6.38
N ARG A 122 1.77 6.55 -5.47
CA ARG A 122 1.81 5.22 -4.83
C ARG A 122 1.65 4.10 -5.85
N GLU A 123 0.74 4.25 -6.81
CA GLU A 123 0.52 3.22 -7.83
C GLU A 123 1.75 3.02 -8.74
N ILE A 124 2.42 4.10 -9.15
CA ILE A 124 3.66 4.02 -9.94
C ILE A 124 4.77 3.31 -9.13
N LEU A 125 4.98 3.71 -7.87
CA LEU A 125 5.99 3.11 -7.00
C LEU A 125 5.74 1.62 -6.72
N ARG A 126 4.47 1.24 -6.54
CA ARG A 126 4.05 -0.15 -6.33
C ARG A 126 4.14 -0.97 -7.61
N HIS A 127 3.84 -0.36 -8.76
CA HIS A 127 4.04 -0.98 -10.07
C HIS A 127 5.50 -1.35 -10.30
N ARG A 128 6.44 -0.43 -10.04
CA ARG A 128 7.88 -0.74 -10.09
C ARG A 128 8.25 -1.90 -9.16
N ALA A 129 7.77 -1.88 -7.92
CA ALA A 129 8.03 -2.95 -6.95
C ALA A 129 7.49 -4.31 -7.42
N PHE A 130 6.32 -4.32 -8.09
CA PHE A 130 5.75 -5.52 -8.68
C PHE A 130 6.64 -6.07 -9.81
N LEU A 131 7.09 -5.22 -10.74
CA LEU A 131 8.01 -5.63 -11.81
C LEU A 131 9.32 -6.19 -11.25
N VAL A 132 9.91 -5.52 -10.24
CA VAL A 132 11.12 -5.99 -9.55
C VAL A 132 10.89 -7.37 -8.90
N SER A 133 9.72 -7.57 -8.27
CA SER A 133 9.33 -8.85 -7.68
C SER A 133 9.19 -9.96 -8.73
N MET A 134 8.57 -9.68 -9.87
CA MET A 134 8.50 -10.61 -10.99
C MET A 134 9.89 -10.99 -11.49
N ARG A 135 10.78 -10.00 -11.66
CA ARG A 135 12.16 -10.24 -12.09
C ARG A 135 12.91 -11.12 -11.08
N ALA A 136 12.75 -10.87 -9.78
CA ALA A 136 13.36 -11.69 -8.73
C ALA A 136 12.86 -13.16 -8.80
N LYS A 137 11.56 -13.38 -9.02
CA LYS A 137 10.99 -14.73 -9.21
C LYS A 137 11.59 -15.43 -10.43
N LEU A 138 11.79 -14.72 -11.54
CA LEU A 138 12.45 -15.30 -12.72
C LEU A 138 13.92 -15.64 -12.46
N LYS A 139 14.65 -14.78 -11.73
CA LYS A 139 16.02 -15.08 -11.29
C LYS A 139 16.05 -16.40 -10.50
N CYS A 140 15.13 -16.59 -9.55
CA CYS A 140 15.01 -17.84 -8.81
C CYS A 140 14.70 -19.04 -9.72
N LYS A 141 13.83 -18.90 -10.72
CA LYS A 141 13.56 -19.98 -11.68
C LYS A 141 14.78 -20.38 -12.50
N VAL A 142 15.60 -19.41 -12.90
CA VAL A 142 16.88 -19.69 -13.57
C VAL A 142 17.86 -20.40 -12.62
N ARG A 143 18.00 -19.95 -11.37
CA ARG A 143 18.81 -20.64 -10.35
C ARG A 143 18.40 -22.11 -10.19
N VAL A 144 17.09 -22.37 -10.06
CA VAL A 144 16.57 -23.74 -9.96
C VAL A 144 16.92 -24.59 -11.18
N ILE A 145 16.95 -24.03 -12.40
CA ILE A 145 17.42 -24.77 -13.58
C ILE A 145 18.90 -25.12 -13.44
N LEU A 146 19.74 -24.17 -13.01
CA LEU A 146 21.18 -24.38 -12.83
C LEU A 146 21.44 -25.45 -11.76
N ASP A 147 20.78 -25.32 -10.60
CA ASP A 147 20.89 -26.26 -9.48
C ASP A 147 20.48 -27.69 -9.88
N LYS A 148 19.37 -27.83 -10.64
CA LYS A 148 18.90 -29.15 -11.15
C LYS A 148 19.88 -29.82 -12.11
N ASN A 149 20.82 -29.08 -12.68
CA ASN A 149 21.84 -29.61 -13.58
C ASN A 149 23.24 -29.59 -12.95
N GLY A 150 23.34 -29.35 -11.63
CA GLY A 150 24.61 -29.34 -10.91
C GLY A 150 25.54 -28.18 -11.28
N ILE A 151 25.01 -27.13 -11.90
CA ILE A 151 25.79 -25.99 -12.38
C ILE A 151 25.89 -24.94 -11.27
N LYS A 152 27.08 -24.77 -10.71
CA LYS A 152 27.36 -23.64 -9.80
C LYS A 152 27.40 -22.33 -10.59
N TRP A 153 26.84 -21.27 -10.02
CA TRP A 153 26.70 -19.98 -10.69
C TRP A 153 27.12 -18.82 -9.79
N ASP A 154 28.25 -18.20 -10.12
CA ASP A 154 28.91 -17.21 -9.25
C ASP A 154 28.43 -15.77 -9.50
N TYR A 155 27.62 -15.54 -10.54
CA TYR A 155 27.11 -14.21 -10.84
C TYR A 155 25.89 -13.86 -9.98
N SER A 156 25.96 -12.70 -9.33
CA SER A 156 24.84 -12.11 -8.60
C SER A 156 23.71 -11.70 -9.56
N ASP A 157 24.04 -11.12 -10.72
CA ASP A 157 23.08 -10.66 -11.71
C ASP A 157 22.87 -11.63 -12.89
N ILE A 158 21.91 -12.53 -12.73
CA ILE A 158 21.52 -13.54 -13.74
C ILE A 158 21.15 -12.93 -15.11
N PHE A 159 20.56 -11.74 -15.12
CA PHE A 159 20.14 -11.07 -16.36
C PHE A 159 21.15 -10.02 -16.83
N GLY A 160 22.33 -9.96 -16.20
CA GLY A 160 23.42 -9.09 -16.61
C GLY A 160 24.08 -9.57 -17.90
N LYS A 161 24.73 -8.66 -18.63
CA LYS A 161 25.36 -8.95 -19.93
C LYS A 161 26.28 -10.17 -19.90
N ARG A 162 27.10 -10.31 -18.83
CA ARG A 162 28.03 -11.44 -18.65
C ARG A 162 27.28 -12.77 -18.45
N SER A 163 26.35 -12.83 -17.51
CA SER A 163 25.55 -14.04 -17.28
C SER A 163 24.74 -14.46 -18.49
N LEU A 164 24.15 -13.51 -19.21
CA LEU A 164 23.41 -13.78 -20.43
C LEU A 164 24.28 -14.38 -21.55
N ARG A 165 25.57 -14.04 -21.62
CA ARG A 165 26.48 -14.68 -22.58
C ARG A 165 26.72 -16.14 -22.21
N GLU A 166 27.05 -16.40 -20.96
CA GLU A 166 27.41 -17.75 -20.48
C GLU A 166 26.22 -18.72 -20.45
N LEU A 167 25.02 -18.23 -20.06
CA LEU A 167 23.79 -19.03 -20.05
C LEU A 167 23.43 -19.60 -21.43
N ARG A 168 23.90 -18.98 -22.53
CA ARG A 168 23.63 -19.46 -23.90
C ARG A 168 24.45 -20.69 -24.29
N TYR A 169 25.61 -20.90 -23.66
CA TYR A 169 26.53 -21.99 -23.99
C TYR A 169 26.37 -23.20 -23.06
N LEU A 170 25.43 -23.16 -22.12
CA LEU A 170 25.18 -24.28 -21.23
C LEU A 170 24.62 -25.48 -21.98
N ASP A 171 25.26 -26.63 -21.80
CA ASP A 171 24.70 -27.88 -22.27
C ASP A 171 23.67 -28.41 -21.27
N LEU A 172 22.41 -28.31 -21.66
CA LEU A 172 21.24 -28.62 -20.86
C LEU A 172 20.29 -29.50 -21.67
N ARG A 173 19.50 -30.34 -21.00
CA ARG A 173 18.38 -31.06 -21.61
C ARG A 173 17.37 -30.07 -22.22
N TYR A 174 16.69 -30.49 -23.29
CA TYR A 174 15.79 -29.62 -24.06
C TYR A 174 14.75 -28.88 -23.21
N ALA A 175 14.10 -29.57 -22.25
CA ALA A 175 13.11 -28.96 -21.36
C ALA A 175 13.68 -27.76 -20.57
N TYR A 176 14.93 -27.86 -20.11
CA TYR A 176 15.61 -26.78 -19.39
C TYR A 176 16.10 -25.68 -20.33
N LYS A 177 16.60 -26.03 -21.53
CA LYS A 177 16.96 -25.03 -22.56
C LYS A 177 15.74 -24.17 -22.93
N LEU A 178 14.57 -24.79 -23.11
CA LEU A 178 13.32 -24.10 -23.43
C LEU A 178 12.91 -23.13 -22.31
N GLY A 179 12.86 -23.60 -21.05
CA GLY A 179 12.51 -22.77 -19.90
C GLY A 179 13.49 -21.61 -19.70
N LEU A 180 14.80 -21.90 -19.76
CA LEU A 180 15.85 -20.90 -19.62
C LEU A 180 15.72 -19.80 -20.69
N ARG A 181 15.48 -20.16 -21.94
CA ARG A 181 15.27 -19.20 -23.05
C ARG A 181 14.10 -18.26 -22.76
N HIS A 182 12.97 -18.78 -22.30
CA HIS A 182 11.79 -17.96 -21.98
C HIS A 182 12.04 -17.04 -20.77
N TYR A 183 12.67 -17.56 -19.71
CA TYR A 183 13.00 -16.75 -18.53
C TYR A 183 14.01 -15.64 -18.83
N ILE A 184 14.99 -15.89 -19.71
CA ILE A 184 15.91 -14.85 -20.19
C ILE A 184 15.16 -13.77 -20.97
N ARG A 185 14.26 -14.14 -21.90
CA ARG A 185 13.49 -13.18 -22.69
C ARG A 185 12.61 -12.30 -21.79
N LEU A 186 11.86 -12.91 -20.87
CA LEU A 186 11.03 -12.18 -19.90
C LEU A 186 11.89 -11.32 -18.95
N GLY A 187 13.05 -11.82 -18.51
CA GLY A 187 13.95 -11.07 -17.64
C GLY A 187 14.52 -9.81 -18.29
N ARG A 188 14.80 -9.85 -19.60
CA ARG A 188 15.22 -8.66 -20.38
C ARG A 188 14.11 -7.63 -20.49
N LEU A 189 12.91 -8.06 -20.90
CA LEU A 189 11.74 -7.17 -20.97
C LEU A 189 11.45 -6.52 -19.60
N LEU A 190 11.51 -7.29 -18.52
CA LEU A 190 11.33 -6.71 -17.18
C LEU A 190 12.44 -5.73 -16.81
N ASN A 191 13.69 -5.91 -17.27
CA ASN A 191 14.74 -4.93 -17.02
C ASN A 191 14.47 -3.61 -17.74
N GLU A 192 14.00 -3.67 -18.99
CA GLU A 192 13.62 -2.50 -19.79
C GLU A 192 12.48 -1.75 -19.11
N LEU A 193 11.37 -2.43 -18.82
CA LEU A 193 10.20 -1.82 -18.14
C LEU A 193 10.53 -1.28 -16.74
N ILE A 194 11.40 -1.95 -15.98
CA ILE A 194 11.87 -1.41 -14.69
C ILE A 194 12.69 -0.14 -14.90
N GLY A 195 13.50 -0.08 -15.96
CA GLY A 195 14.27 1.11 -16.34
C GLY A 195 13.37 2.30 -16.62
N GLU A 196 12.40 2.13 -17.52
CA GLU A 196 11.40 3.15 -17.88
C GLU A 196 10.71 3.73 -16.63
N VAL A 197 10.15 2.86 -15.77
CA VAL A 197 9.47 3.32 -14.55
C VAL A 197 10.45 3.93 -13.54
N THR A 198 11.72 3.52 -13.55
CA THR A 198 12.74 4.13 -12.67
C THR A 198 13.07 5.55 -13.11
N GLU A 199 13.18 5.81 -14.40
CA GLU A 199 13.43 7.16 -14.95
C GLU A 199 12.29 8.12 -14.56
N GLU A 200 11.04 7.68 -14.70
CA GLU A 200 9.86 8.44 -14.24
C GLU A 200 9.91 8.76 -12.73
N ILE A 201 10.31 7.77 -11.92
CA ILE A 201 10.44 7.94 -10.46
C ILE A 201 11.57 8.91 -10.11
N GLU A 202 12.68 8.88 -10.82
CA GLU A 202 13.80 9.82 -10.63
C GLU A 202 13.40 11.25 -10.99
N ALA A 203 12.67 11.44 -12.09
CA ALA A 203 12.12 12.73 -12.49
C ALA A 203 11.16 13.29 -11.42
N MET A 204 10.16 12.52 -11.01
CA MET A 204 9.21 12.92 -9.96
C MET A 204 9.92 13.26 -8.64
N ALA A 205 10.97 12.51 -8.28
CA ALA A 205 11.71 12.72 -7.04
C ALA A 205 12.59 13.98 -7.10
N GLY A 206 13.04 14.38 -8.29
CA GLY A 206 13.78 15.62 -8.52
C GLY A 206 12.92 16.86 -8.36
N GLU A 207 11.62 16.78 -8.66
CA GLU A 207 10.66 17.89 -8.55
C GLU A 207 10.05 18.03 -7.14
N ASP A 208 10.10 16.97 -6.32
CA ASP A 208 9.52 16.96 -4.98
C ASP A 208 10.53 17.43 -3.91
N GLU A 209 10.19 18.51 -3.19
CA GLU A 209 11.10 19.14 -2.21
C GLU A 209 11.43 18.21 -1.04
N ASP A 210 10.42 17.51 -0.50
CA ASP A 210 10.59 16.57 0.61
C ASP A 210 11.43 15.37 0.17
N ALA A 211 11.21 14.87 -1.05
CA ALA A 211 12.00 13.78 -1.60
C ALA A 211 13.47 14.18 -1.75
N ARG A 212 13.76 15.37 -2.29
CA ARG A 212 15.13 15.90 -2.40
C ARG A 212 15.83 16.00 -1.04
N LEU A 213 15.13 16.46 -0.01
CA LEU A 213 15.67 16.49 1.35
C LEU A 213 15.95 15.08 1.88
N LEU A 214 15.02 14.15 1.71
CA LEU A 214 15.18 12.76 2.15
C LEU A 214 16.36 12.05 1.46
N ILE A 215 16.59 12.31 0.16
CA ILE A 215 17.71 11.74 -0.61
C ILE A 215 19.08 12.12 -0.01
N THR A 216 19.19 13.25 0.70
CA THR A 216 20.44 13.63 1.38
C THR A 216 20.82 12.69 2.53
N ILE A 217 19.87 11.87 3.00
CA ILE A 217 20.10 10.93 4.09
C ILE A 217 20.74 9.65 3.53
N PRO A 218 21.93 9.25 4.04
CA PRO A 218 22.55 7.98 3.68
C PRO A 218 21.56 6.80 3.74
N GLY A 219 21.50 6.02 2.68
CA GLY A 219 20.61 4.86 2.56
C GLY A 219 19.24 5.16 1.95
N ILE A 220 18.91 6.43 1.68
CA ILE A 220 17.71 6.82 0.95
C ILE A 220 18.09 7.30 -0.46
N GLY A 221 17.58 6.62 -1.49
CA GLY A 221 17.60 7.08 -2.88
C GLY A 221 16.23 7.55 -3.37
N TYR A 222 16.14 7.95 -4.65
CA TYR A 222 14.93 8.50 -5.29
C TYR A 222 13.66 7.68 -5.02
N TYR A 223 13.71 6.36 -5.29
CA TYR A 223 12.59 5.46 -5.06
C TYR A 223 12.13 5.43 -3.59
N SER A 224 13.07 5.29 -2.65
CA SER A 224 12.75 5.21 -1.22
C SER A 224 12.23 6.54 -0.69
N ALA A 225 12.77 7.66 -1.16
CA ALA A 225 12.34 8.99 -0.78
C ALA A 225 10.88 9.22 -1.18
N LEU A 226 10.54 9.02 -2.46
CA LEU A 226 9.15 9.16 -2.92
C LEU A 226 8.20 8.16 -2.26
N LEU A 227 8.64 6.93 -1.96
CA LEU A 227 7.81 5.99 -1.24
C LEU A 227 7.51 6.45 0.20
N ILE A 228 8.50 7.04 0.87
CA ILE A 228 8.30 7.64 2.20
C ILE A 228 7.33 8.83 2.10
N VAL A 229 7.57 9.78 1.20
CA VAL A 229 6.70 10.96 0.98
C VAL A 229 5.28 10.53 0.66
N SER A 230 5.11 9.61 -0.30
CA SER A 230 3.79 9.17 -0.75
C SER A 230 3.01 8.44 0.35
N GLU A 231 3.65 7.62 1.18
CA GLU A 231 2.98 6.86 2.24
C GLU A 231 2.67 7.72 3.48
N ILE A 232 3.50 8.74 3.78
CA ILE A 232 3.30 9.68 4.88
C ILE A 232 2.25 10.75 4.52
N GLY A 233 2.37 11.37 3.34
CA GLY A 233 1.66 12.59 2.99
C GLY A 233 2.07 13.78 3.84
N ASP A 234 1.12 14.67 4.14
CA ASP A 234 1.37 15.79 5.04
C ASP A 234 1.92 15.31 6.41
N ILE A 235 3.18 15.62 6.66
CA ILE A 235 3.90 15.25 7.89
C ILE A 235 3.27 15.86 9.14
N ARG A 236 2.57 17.00 9.01
CA ARG A 236 1.96 17.74 10.13
C ARG A 236 0.80 16.98 10.78
N ARG A 237 0.27 15.94 10.14
CA ARG A 237 -0.72 15.04 10.76
C ARG A 237 -0.17 14.27 11.96
N PHE A 238 1.16 14.18 12.10
CA PHE A 238 1.81 13.43 13.15
C PHE A 238 2.30 14.39 14.23
N PRO A 239 1.76 14.34 15.47
CA PRO A 239 2.20 15.22 16.55
C PRO A 239 3.65 15.03 16.95
N SER A 240 4.23 13.86 16.68
CA SER A 240 5.64 13.57 16.93
C SER A 240 6.14 12.41 16.09
N ALA A 241 7.47 12.25 16.01
CA ALA A 241 8.11 11.11 15.35
C ALA A 241 7.63 9.75 15.90
N ARG A 242 7.28 9.66 17.19
CA ARG A 242 6.74 8.43 17.79
C ARG A 242 5.40 8.02 17.17
N HIS A 243 4.54 9.00 16.84
CA HIS A 243 3.27 8.74 16.16
C HIS A 243 3.49 8.25 14.74
N LEU A 244 4.47 8.81 14.02
CA LEU A 244 4.87 8.32 12.70
C LEU A 244 5.42 6.89 12.77
N CYS A 245 6.30 6.58 13.74
CA CYS A 245 6.79 5.22 13.93
C CYS A 245 5.67 4.22 14.25
N SER A 246 4.67 4.65 15.04
CA SER A 246 3.47 3.85 15.32
C SER A 246 2.66 3.60 14.05
N TYR A 247 2.42 4.64 13.24
CA TYR A 247 1.74 4.54 11.95
C TYR A 247 2.47 3.65 10.93
N ALA A 248 3.80 3.66 10.95
CA ALA A 248 4.62 2.74 10.15
C ALA A 248 4.64 1.31 10.71
N GLY A 249 4.09 1.06 11.91
CA GLY A 249 4.15 -0.24 12.57
C GLY A 249 5.57 -0.66 12.95
N LEU A 250 6.43 0.31 13.25
CA LEU A 250 7.82 0.14 13.71
C LEU A 250 7.94 0.11 15.24
N VAL A 251 6.81 0.12 15.94
CA VAL A 251 6.75 0.03 17.42
C VAL A 251 6.42 -1.39 17.86
N PRO A 252 6.95 -1.85 19.02
CA PRO A 252 6.57 -3.13 19.60
C PRO A 252 5.12 -3.08 20.11
N SER A 253 4.43 -4.23 20.12
CA SER A 253 3.17 -4.38 20.82
C SER A 253 3.37 -4.26 22.33
N VAL A 254 2.41 -3.65 23.02
CA VAL A 254 2.48 -3.45 24.47
C VAL A 254 1.25 -4.08 25.11
N HIS A 255 1.46 -4.97 26.08
CA HIS A 255 0.42 -5.47 26.96
C HIS A 255 0.72 -5.01 28.38
N ALA A 256 -0.15 -4.16 28.93
CA ALA A 256 -0.03 -3.65 30.28
C ALA A 256 -1.31 -3.99 31.08
N SER A 257 -1.16 -4.71 32.19
CA SER A 257 -2.25 -5.00 33.13
C SER A 257 -1.71 -5.18 34.55
N GLY A 258 -2.46 -4.72 35.55
CA GLY A 258 -2.13 -4.92 36.98
C GLY A 258 -0.70 -4.50 37.37
N GLY A 259 -0.21 -3.38 36.81
CA GLY A 259 1.14 -2.85 37.10
C GLY A 259 2.30 -3.53 36.35
N ARG A 260 2.05 -4.53 35.51
CA ARG A 260 3.09 -5.19 34.68
C ARG A 260 2.96 -4.73 33.23
N VAL A 261 4.09 -4.39 32.61
CA VAL A 261 4.18 -4.04 31.19
C VAL A 261 5.04 -5.08 30.46
N ARG A 262 4.48 -5.68 29.41
CA ARG A 262 5.19 -6.62 28.54
C ARG A 262 5.24 -6.09 27.12
N TYR A 263 6.45 -5.96 26.59
CA TYR A 263 6.69 -5.61 25.19
C TYR A 263 6.79 -6.89 24.33
N GLY A 264 6.13 -6.88 23.17
CA GLY A 264 6.05 -8.00 22.23
C GLY A 264 6.74 -7.71 20.90
N ARG A 265 6.27 -8.39 19.85
CA ARG A 265 6.77 -8.21 18.47
C ARG A 265 6.29 -6.87 17.90
N LEU A 266 6.87 -6.44 16.78
CA LEU A 266 6.33 -5.32 16.01
C LEU A 266 4.84 -5.55 15.72
N THR A 267 4.01 -4.51 15.91
CA THR A 267 2.56 -4.59 15.69
C THR A 267 2.22 -4.98 14.26
N LYS A 268 3.06 -4.54 13.31
CA LYS A 268 2.85 -4.65 11.85
C LYS A 268 1.58 -3.97 11.34
N GLU A 269 0.84 -3.29 12.21
CA GLU A 269 -0.29 -2.43 11.85
C GLU A 269 0.22 -1.19 11.09
N GLY A 270 -0.58 -0.70 10.15
CA GLY A 270 -0.21 0.44 9.29
C GLY A 270 0.49 0.05 7.98
N SER A 271 1.14 1.03 7.34
CA SER A 271 1.66 0.84 5.97
C SER A 271 2.81 -0.16 5.91
N ARG A 272 2.57 -1.30 5.26
CA ARG A 272 3.60 -2.31 4.97
C ARG A 272 4.74 -1.75 4.10
N TRP A 273 4.42 -0.80 3.22
CA TRP A 273 5.37 -0.19 2.30
C TRP A 273 6.30 0.76 3.03
N LEU A 274 5.72 1.66 3.86
CA LEU A 274 6.49 2.58 4.68
C LEU A 274 7.41 1.82 5.65
N ARG A 275 6.90 0.77 6.30
CA ARG A 275 7.70 -0.06 7.19
C ARG A 275 8.90 -0.69 6.47
N TRP A 276 8.62 -1.34 5.34
CA TRP A 276 9.64 -2.02 4.55
C TRP A 276 10.73 -1.05 4.09
N VAL A 277 10.34 0.08 3.49
CA VAL A 277 11.30 1.03 2.93
C VAL A 277 12.17 1.68 4.00
N LEU A 278 11.62 1.98 5.19
CA LEU A 278 12.39 2.54 6.31
C LEU A 278 13.41 1.53 6.85
N VAL A 279 13.04 0.24 6.94
CA VAL A 279 13.97 -0.82 7.37
C VAL A 279 15.10 -1.00 6.35
N GLU A 280 14.78 -1.08 5.05
CA GLU A 280 15.81 -1.18 4.00
C GLU A 280 16.73 0.04 4.01
N SER A 281 16.15 1.25 4.12
CA SER A 281 16.92 2.49 4.17
C SER A 281 17.89 2.51 5.35
N ALA A 282 17.46 2.04 6.53
CA ALA A 282 18.33 1.94 7.70
C ALA A 282 19.48 0.94 7.49
N ILE A 283 19.23 -0.23 6.88
CA ILE A 283 20.27 -1.22 6.57
C ILE A 283 21.29 -0.64 5.59
N HIS A 284 20.83 0.08 4.57
CA HIS A 284 21.70 0.75 3.61
C HIS A 284 22.48 1.90 4.26
N ALA A 285 21.86 2.67 5.16
CA ALA A 285 22.49 3.74 5.93
C ALA A 285 23.67 3.22 6.77
N VAL A 286 23.46 2.10 7.48
CA VAL A 286 24.50 1.45 8.31
C VAL A 286 25.71 1.00 7.48
N ARG A 287 25.49 0.57 6.23
CA ARG A 287 26.58 0.16 5.33
C ARG A 287 27.33 1.36 4.74
N GLY A 288 26.62 2.45 4.47
CA GLY A 288 27.15 3.63 3.78
C GLY A 288 27.67 4.75 4.69
N SER A 289 27.39 4.71 5.99
CA SER A 289 27.74 5.79 6.93
C SER A 289 28.23 5.27 8.27
N ARG A 290 29.45 5.68 8.64
CA ARG A 290 30.06 5.36 9.94
C ARG A 290 29.19 5.83 11.11
N ARG A 291 28.62 7.04 11.02
CA ARG A 291 27.76 7.61 12.06
C ARG A 291 26.52 6.75 12.31
N PHE A 292 25.85 6.29 11.25
CA PHE A 292 24.67 5.42 11.39
C PHE A 292 25.04 4.02 11.87
N LYS A 293 26.20 3.50 11.47
CA LYS A 293 26.73 2.24 11.99
C LYS A 293 26.95 2.30 13.51
N GLU A 294 27.62 3.34 14.00
CA GLU A 294 27.86 3.54 15.43
C GLU A 294 26.54 3.68 16.21
N LEU A 295 25.53 4.36 15.65
CA LEU A 295 24.22 4.47 16.28
C LEU A 295 23.50 3.11 16.32
N TYR A 296 23.56 2.33 15.25
CA TYR A 296 22.95 1.00 15.18
C TYR A 296 23.58 0.02 16.18
N GLU A 297 24.90 0.05 16.32
CA GLU A 297 25.65 -0.81 17.25
C GLU A 297 25.39 -0.49 18.73
N ARG A 298 24.94 0.72 19.07
CA ARG A 298 24.54 1.09 20.44
C ARG A 298 23.21 0.49 20.90
N VAL A 299 22.34 0.13 19.96
CA VAL A 299 20.99 -0.39 20.23
C VAL A 299 20.96 -1.92 20.19
N LYS A 300 22.00 -2.54 19.64
CA LYS A 300 22.16 -3.99 19.51
C LYS A 300 22.74 -4.60 20.78
#